data_AF-A0A2U8FHY6-F1
#
_entry.id   AF-A0A2U8FHY6-F1
#
_cell.length_a   1.000
_cell.length_b   1.000
_cell.length_c   1.000
_cell.angle_alpha   90.00
_cell.angle_beta   90.00
_cell.angle_gamma   90.00
#
_symmetry.space_group_name_H-M   'P 1'
#
loop_
_entity.id
_entity.type
_entity.pdbx_description
1 polymer ?
#
loop_
_entity_poly.entity_id
_entity_poly.type
_entity_poly.pdbx_seq_one_letter_code
_entity_poly.pdbx_strand_id
1 'polypeptide(L)'
;MCSVTIYHNPKCGTSRNTLALIRHLGIEPTIIHYLEQPPSEAVLRELLIKMALTPRQLLRTNVPPYLEKGLDDLTLSDDTLIAAMLADPILINRPIVITEKGVRLCRPSEVFLQISPYPLPSDFIKEDGCVITAETK
;
A
#
# COMPACT_ATOMS: atom_id res chain seq x y z
N MET A 1 -2.13 1.73 -22.29
CA MET A 1 -2.37 2.67 -21.16
C MET A 1 -1.98 1.92 -19.90
N CYS A 2 -0.90 2.30 -19.22
CA CYS A 2 -0.54 1.64 -17.97
C CYS A 2 -1.54 2.05 -16.88
N SER A 3 -2.34 1.09 -16.43
CA SER A 3 -3.26 1.33 -15.30
C SER A 3 -2.49 1.17 -13.98
N VAL A 4 -2.53 2.22 -13.16
CA VAL A 4 -1.99 2.20 -11.80
C VAL A 4 -3.11 2.55 -10.84
N THR A 5 -3.32 1.73 -9.82
CA THR A 5 -4.31 1.98 -8.77
C THR A 5 -3.60 2.06 -7.42
N ILE A 6 -3.94 3.05 -6.60
CA ILE A 6 -3.38 3.24 -5.27
C ILE A 6 -4.49 3.29 -4.22
N TYR A 7 -4.40 2.42 -3.22
CA TYR A 7 -5.18 2.53 -1.98
C TYR A 7 -4.51 3.56 -1.08
N HIS A 8 -5.06 4.77 -1.10
CA HIS A 8 -4.43 5.97 -0.59
C HIS A 8 -5.05 6.46 0.72
N ASN A 9 -4.21 6.99 1.62
CA ASN A 9 -4.65 7.75 2.78
C ASN A 9 -3.90 9.10 2.84
N PRO A 10 -4.59 10.23 2.59
CA PRO A 10 -3.97 11.56 2.57
C PRO A 10 -3.25 11.94 3.87
N LYS A 11 -3.67 11.38 5.01
CA LYS A 11 -3.08 11.65 6.33
C LYS A 11 -1.77 10.90 6.58
N CYS A 12 -1.28 10.10 5.64
CA CYS A 12 -0.07 9.29 5.79
C CYS A 12 1.05 9.76 4.86
N GLY A 13 2.18 10.22 5.43
CA GLY A 13 3.34 10.69 4.65
C GLY A 13 3.87 9.65 3.65
N THR A 14 3.99 8.38 4.05
CA THR A 14 4.37 7.30 3.11
C THR A 14 3.42 7.21 1.92
N SER A 15 2.11 7.38 2.17
CA SER A 15 1.08 7.30 1.11
C SER A 15 1.13 8.51 0.17
N ARG A 16 1.39 9.71 0.69
CA ARG A 16 1.60 10.92 -0.11
C ARG A 16 2.88 10.84 -0.93
N ASN A 17 3.98 10.38 -0.34
CA ASN A 17 5.25 10.16 -1.05
C ASN A 17 5.08 9.15 -2.19
N THR A 18 4.37 8.03 -1.98
CA THR A 18 4.10 7.07 -3.06
C THR A 18 3.22 7.67 -4.16
N LEU A 19 2.17 8.43 -3.82
CA LEU A 19 1.33 9.10 -4.82
C LEU A 19 2.12 10.13 -5.64
N ALA A 20 2.93 10.95 -4.97
CA ALA A 20 3.80 11.93 -5.61
C ALA A 20 4.84 11.26 -6.50
N LEU A 21 5.41 10.13 -6.07
CA LEU A 21 6.32 9.32 -6.88
C LEU A 21 5.65 8.79 -8.13
N ILE A 22 4.44 8.22 -8.04
CA ILE A 22 3.68 7.76 -9.22
C ILE A 22 3.47 8.91 -10.23
N ARG A 23 3.08 10.09 -9.73
CA ARG A 23 2.87 11.29 -10.56
C ARG A 23 4.18 11.82 -11.16
N HIS A 24 5.29 11.71 -10.44
CA HIS A 24 6.63 12.09 -10.94
C HIS A 24 7.03 11.27 -12.16
N LEU A 25 6.54 10.03 -12.29
CA LEU A 25 6.71 9.20 -13.48
C LEU A 25 5.74 9.57 -14.63
N GLY A 26 4.95 10.64 -14.48
CA GLY A 26 3.97 11.08 -15.48
C GLY A 26 2.69 10.26 -15.51
N ILE A 27 2.41 9.47 -14.46
CA ILE A 27 1.22 8.62 -14.37
C ILE A 27 0.20 9.27 -13.44
N GLU A 28 -1.04 9.45 -13.89
CA GLU A 28 -2.16 9.76 -12.99
C GLU A 28 -2.86 8.45 -12.59
N PRO A 29 -2.74 8.01 -11.32
CA PRO A 29 -3.31 6.74 -10.89
C PRO A 29 -4.79 6.87 -10.54
N THR A 30 -5.49 5.75 -10.55
CA THR A 30 -6.79 5.61 -9.88
C THR A 30 -6.56 5.63 -8.36
N ILE A 31 -7.10 6.65 -7.69
CA ILE A 31 -6.97 6.82 -6.25
C ILE A 31 -8.21 6.24 -5.56
N ILE A 32 -8.01 5.25 -4.68
CA ILE A 32 -9.06 4.66 -3.86
C ILE A 32 -8.81 5.04 -2.40
N HIS A 33 -9.74 5.78 -1.80
CA HIS A 33 -9.72 6.09 -0.37
C HIS A 33 -10.23 4.88 0.42
N TYR A 34 -9.33 3.93 0.71
CA TYR A 34 -9.67 2.62 1.27
C TYR A 34 -10.40 2.65 2.63
N LEU A 35 -10.33 3.77 3.35
CA LEU A 35 -11.08 3.96 4.60
C LEU A 35 -12.57 4.21 4.35
N GLU A 36 -12.91 4.78 3.19
CA GLU A 36 -14.29 5.07 2.77
C GLU A 36 -14.81 3.97 1.85
N GLN A 37 -13.93 3.44 0.99
CA GLN A 37 -14.21 2.40 0.02
C GLN A 37 -13.22 1.25 0.18
N PRO A 38 -13.39 0.42 1.22
CA PRO A 38 -12.52 -0.74 1.42
C PRO A 38 -12.69 -1.76 0.29
N PRO A 39 -11.63 -2.53 -0.03
CA PRO A 39 -11.76 -3.65 -0.96
C PRO A 39 -12.74 -4.69 -0.41
N SER A 40 -13.42 -5.42 -1.29
CA SER A 40 -14.18 -6.60 -0.89
C SER A 40 -13.25 -7.70 -0.37
N GLU A 41 -13.79 -8.69 0.34
CA GLU A 41 -12.99 -9.83 0.83
C GLU A 41 -12.21 -10.53 -0.29
N ALA A 42 -12.90 -10.81 -1.42
CA ALA A 42 -12.30 -11.46 -2.57
C ALA A 42 -11.11 -10.65 -3.12
N VAL A 43 -11.28 -9.32 -3.24
CA VAL A 43 -10.21 -8.42 -3.69
C VAL A 43 -9.07 -8.39 -2.67
N LEU A 44 -9.36 -8.29 -1.37
CA LEU A 44 -8.33 -8.26 -0.34
C LEU A 44 -7.47 -9.53 -0.33
N ARG A 45 -8.10 -10.70 -0.45
CA ARG A 45 -7.39 -12.00 -0.58
C ARG A 45 -6.54 -12.05 -1.84
N GLU A 46 -7.06 -11.58 -2.97
CA GLU A 46 -6.30 -11.51 -4.22
C GLU A 46 -5.07 -10.58 -4.09
N LEU A 47 -5.22 -9.43 -3.42
CA LEU A 47 -4.11 -8.51 -3.17
C LEU A 47 -3.04 -9.15 -2.29
N LEU A 48 -3.42 -9.88 -1.24
CA LEU A 48 -2.48 -10.61 -0.38
C LEU A 48 -1.65 -11.62 -1.17
N ILE A 49 -2.30 -12.41 -2.03
CA ILE A 49 -1.63 -13.37 -2.93
C ILE A 49 -0.67 -12.64 -3.87
N LYS A 50 -1.11 -11.58 -4.54
CA LYS A 50 -0.27 -10.81 -5.49
C LYS A 50 0.92 -10.11 -4.83
N MET A 51 0.79 -9.72 -3.57
CA MET A 51 1.88 -9.14 -2.79
C MET A 51 2.80 -10.20 -2.16
N ALA A 52 2.40 -11.48 -2.18
CA ALA A 52 3.04 -12.56 -1.44
C ALA A 52 3.17 -12.25 0.07
N LEU A 53 2.10 -11.69 0.65
CA LEU A 53 2.04 -11.32 2.07
C LEU A 53 0.95 -12.10 2.80
N THR A 54 1.20 -12.43 4.06
CA THR A 54 0.15 -12.94 4.96
C THR A 54 -0.73 -11.78 5.45
N PRO A 55 -2.00 -12.04 5.85
CA PRO A 55 -2.85 -11.03 6.48
C PRO A 55 -2.16 -10.36 7.67
N ARG A 56 -1.39 -11.11 8.46
CA ARG A 56 -0.61 -10.57 9.58
C ARG A 56 0.43 -9.53 9.15
N GLN A 57 1.11 -9.73 8.03
CA GLN A 57 2.07 -8.77 7.48
C GLN A 57 1.39 -7.51 6.93
N LEU A 58 0.15 -7.63 6.43
CA LEU A 58 -0.63 -6.48 5.99
C LEU A 58 -1.25 -5.70 7.16
N LEU A 59 -1.44 -6.33 8.31
CA LEU A 59 -2.10 -5.73 9.44
C LEU A 59 -1.31 -4.53 10.00
N ARG A 60 -2.02 -3.44 10.25
CA ARG A 60 -1.47 -2.23 10.85
C ARG A 60 -1.54 -2.35 12.37
N THR A 61 -0.37 -2.41 13.00
CA THR A 61 -0.23 -2.60 14.46
C THR A 61 -0.35 -1.30 15.26
N ASN A 62 0.09 -0.18 14.69
CA ASN A 62 0.11 1.14 15.37
C ASN A 62 -1.23 1.88 15.25
N VAL A 63 -2.35 1.23 15.55
CA VAL A 63 -3.69 1.84 15.63
C VAL A 63 -4.45 1.28 16.84
N PRO A 64 -5.30 2.06 17.52
CA PRO A 64 -6.03 1.59 18.69
C PRO A 64 -6.82 0.29 18.47
N PRO A 65 -7.53 0.10 17.33
CA PRO A 65 -8.29 -1.14 17.10
C PRO A 65 -7.45 -2.42 17.05
N TYR A 66 -6.13 -2.33 16.84
CA TYR A 66 -5.25 -3.49 16.83
C TYR A 66 -5.21 -4.17 18.21
N LEU A 67 -4.99 -3.38 19.26
CA LEU A 67 -4.93 -3.89 20.63
C LEU A 67 -6.33 -4.07 21.23
N GLU A 68 -7.26 -3.15 20.94
CA GLU A 68 -8.64 -3.22 21.46
C GLU A 68 -9.38 -4.49 21.02
N LYS A 69 -9.05 -5.01 19.84
CA LYS A 69 -9.63 -6.24 19.29
C LYS A 69 -8.77 -7.49 19.53
N GLY A 70 -7.69 -7.38 20.31
CA GLY A 70 -6.79 -8.50 20.62
C GLY A 70 -6.08 -9.08 19.38
N LEU A 71 -5.82 -8.26 18.36
CA LEU A 71 -5.21 -8.72 17.10
C LEU A 71 -3.69 -8.93 17.22
N ASP A 72 -3.13 -8.73 18.41
CA ASP A 72 -1.77 -9.12 18.79
C ASP A 72 -1.64 -10.61 19.10
N ASP A 73 -2.75 -11.32 19.31
CA ASP A 73 -2.76 -12.77 19.47
C ASP A 73 -2.29 -13.47 18.18
N LEU A 74 -1.15 -14.14 18.28
CA LEU A 74 -0.48 -14.86 17.19
C LEU A 74 -1.21 -16.16 16.81
N THR A 75 -2.14 -16.63 17.63
CA THR A 75 -2.94 -17.83 17.38
C THR A 75 -4.13 -17.58 16.46
N LEU A 76 -4.50 -16.30 16.23
CA LEU A 76 -5.58 -15.93 15.32
C LEU A 76 -5.30 -16.39 13.89
N SER A 77 -6.34 -16.96 13.27
CA SER A 77 -6.30 -17.40 11.88
C SER A 77 -6.28 -16.24 10.89
N ASP A 78 -5.74 -16.49 9.71
CA ASP A 78 -5.71 -15.55 8.59
C ASP A 78 -7.11 -15.03 8.22
N ASP A 79 -8.13 -15.89 8.26
CA ASP A 79 -9.53 -15.51 8.01
C ASP A 79 -10.06 -14.53 9.07
N THR A 80 -9.68 -14.72 10.34
CA THR A 80 -10.07 -13.81 11.43
C THR A 80 -9.44 -12.42 11.22
N LEU A 81 -8.18 -12.38 10.81
CA LEU A 81 -7.49 -11.12 10.52
C LEU A 81 -8.09 -10.39 9.32
N ILE A 82 -8.45 -11.13 8.26
CA ILE A 82 -9.13 -10.59 7.08
C ILE A 82 -10.49 -10.02 7.47
N ALA A 83 -11.29 -10.77 8.24
CA ALA A 83 -12.60 -10.30 8.72
C ALA A 83 -12.46 -9.02 9.56
N ALA A 84 -11.45 -8.95 10.45
CA ALA A 84 -11.16 -7.76 11.22
C ALA A 84 -10.80 -6.56 10.34
N MET A 85 -9.95 -6.76 9.32
CA MET A 85 -9.57 -5.72 8.35
C MET A 85 -10.74 -5.21 7.52
N LEU A 86 -11.69 -6.07 7.16
CA LEU A 86 -12.90 -5.67 6.42
C LEU A 86 -13.90 -4.93 7.31
N ALA A 87 -14.03 -5.36 8.57
CA ALA A 87 -14.88 -4.69 9.55
C ALA A 87 -14.33 -3.32 9.95
N ASP A 88 -13.01 -3.15 9.93
CA ASP A 88 -12.36 -1.90 10.29
C ASP A 88 -11.15 -1.63 9.37
N PRO A 89 -11.40 -0.94 8.24
CA PRO A 89 -10.40 -0.71 7.22
C PRO A 89 -9.13 -0.06 7.74
N ILE A 90 -9.17 0.69 8.86
CA ILE A 90 -7.98 1.33 9.43
C ILE A 90 -6.85 0.34 9.78
N LEU A 91 -7.20 -0.93 9.98
CA LEU A 91 -6.31 -2.05 10.23
C LEU A 91 -5.51 -2.48 8.99
N ILE A 92 -5.88 -2.04 7.78
CA ILE A 92 -5.13 -2.34 6.55
C ILE A 92 -3.93 -1.39 6.44
N ASN A 93 -2.71 -1.93 6.29
CA ASN A 93 -1.54 -1.09 6.01
C ASN A 93 -1.63 -0.42 4.63
N ARG A 94 -0.92 0.71 4.51
CA ARG A 94 -0.99 1.60 3.36
C ARG A 94 0.38 2.14 2.96
N PRO A 95 0.55 2.64 1.71
CA PRO A 95 -0.35 2.42 0.57
C PRO A 95 -0.14 1.05 -0.08
N ILE A 96 -1.20 0.46 -0.61
CA ILE A 96 -1.12 -0.67 -1.54
C ILE A 96 -1.20 -0.09 -2.96
N VAL A 97 -0.25 -0.45 -3.82
CA VAL A 97 -0.24 -0.03 -5.23
C VAL A 97 -0.35 -1.26 -6.12
N ILE A 98 -1.21 -1.15 -7.12
CA ILE A 98 -1.45 -2.14 -8.17
C ILE A 98 -0.95 -1.56 -9.49
N THR A 99 -0.13 -2.30 -10.20
CA THR A 99 0.26 -2.03 -11.58
C THR A 99 0.14 -3.32 -12.41
N GLU A 100 0.31 -3.22 -13.72
CA GLU A 100 0.41 -4.39 -14.61
C GLU A 100 1.60 -5.30 -14.28
N LYS A 101 2.67 -4.77 -13.67
CA LYS A 101 3.85 -5.55 -13.27
C LYS A 101 3.66 -6.28 -11.93
N GLY A 102 2.73 -5.84 -11.09
CA GLY A 102 2.44 -6.50 -9.82
C GLY A 102 1.77 -5.61 -8.79
N VAL A 103 1.64 -6.14 -7.57
CA VAL A 103 1.05 -5.45 -6.43
C VAL A 103 2.06 -5.39 -5.29
N ARG A 104 2.18 -4.24 -4.64
CA ARG A 104 3.07 -4.06 -3.48
C ARG A 104 2.43 -3.19 -2.41
N LEU A 105 2.76 -3.53 -1.17
CA LEU A 105 2.66 -2.62 -0.04
C LEU A 105 3.89 -1.69 -0.07
N CYS A 106 3.73 -0.44 -0.47
CA CYS A 106 4.87 0.48 -0.67
C CYS A 106 5.30 1.12 0.65
N ARG A 107 5.94 0.29 1.50
CA ARG A 107 6.54 0.69 2.78
C ARG A 107 7.97 0.15 2.82
N PRO A 108 8.99 0.95 2.48
CA PRO A 108 8.95 2.40 2.21
C PRO A 108 8.43 2.75 0.80
N SER A 109 8.20 4.04 0.51
CA SER A 109 7.49 4.52 -0.70
C SER A 109 8.15 4.10 -2.03
N GLU A 110 9.47 4.02 -2.05
CA GLU A 110 10.34 3.63 -3.17
C GLU A 110 10.14 2.19 -3.62
N VAL A 111 9.52 1.32 -2.81
CA VAL A 111 9.15 -0.04 -3.21
C VAL A 111 8.25 -0.02 -4.46
N PHE A 112 7.51 1.07 -4.71
CA PHE A 112 6.78 1.26 -5.96
C PHE A 112 7.65 1.10 -7.21
N LEU A 113 8.92 1.52 -7.18
CA LEU A 113 9.83 1.42 -8.33
C LEU A 113 10.04 -0.02 -8.81
N GLN A 114 9.92 -1.01 -7.92
CA GLN A 114 10.01 -2.43 -8.27
C GLN A 114 8.86 -2.91 -9.17
N ILE A 115 7.70 -2.25 -9.08
CA ILE A 115 6.50 -2.56 -9.87
C ILE A 115 6.13 -1.42 -10.82
N SER A 116 6.98 -0.40 -10.96
CA SER A 116 6.71 0.74 -11.83
C SER A 116 6.78 0.33 -13.31
N PRO A 117 5.85 0.76 -14.17
CA PRO A 117 5.93 0.51 -15.60
C PRO A 117 7.17 1.15 -16.24
N TYR A 118 7.58 2.33 -15.76
CA TYR A 118 8.67 3.14 -16.31
C TYR A 118 9.82 3.32 -15.30
N PRO A 119 11.07 3.55 -15.76
CA PRO A 119 12.15 3.95 -14.88
C PRO A 119 11.89 5.35 -14.28
N LEU A 120 12.59 5.65 -13.18
CA LEU A 120 12.53 6.98 -12.57
C LEU A 120 13.16 8.01 -13.54
N PRO A 121 12.43 9.08 -13.94
CA PRO A 121 12.94 10.01 -14.94
C PRO A 121 14.04 10.95 -14.42
N SER A 122 14.02 11.24 -13.12
CA SER A 122 15.00 12.07 -12.42
C SER A 122 14.89 11.83 -10.91
N ASP A 123 15.91 12.25 -10.15
CA ASP A 123 15.90 12.16 -8.69
C ASP A 123 14.60 12.67 -8.08
N PHE A 124 14.08 11.93 -7.11
CA PHE A 124 12.85 12.26 -6.42
C PHE A 124 13.14 12.57 -4.95
N ILE A 125 12.71 13.73 -4.49
CA ILE A 125 12.88 14.16 -3.10
C ILE A 125 11.57 13.90 -2.35
N LYS A 126 11.63 13.05 -1.33
CA LYS A 126 10.49 12.77 -0.43
C LYS A 126 10.19 13.98 0.46
N GLU A 127 9.00 14.00 1.07
CA GLU A 127 8.58 15.05 2.03
C GLU A 127 9.56 15.27 3.20
N ASP A 128 10.31 14.24 3.60
CA ASP A 128 11.29 14.29 4.69
C ASP A 128 12.70 14.70 4.22
N GLY A 129 12.87 15.04 2.94
CA GLY A 129 14.16 15.38 2.33
C GLY A 129 14.99 14.18 1.89
N CYS A 130 14.52 12.93 2.11
CA CYS A 130 15.21 11.75 1.60
C CYS A 130 15.17 11.74 0.05
N VAL A 131 16.33 11.57 -0.57
CA VAL A 131 16.46 11.52 -2.03
C VAL A 131 16.41 10.07 -2.51
N ILE A 132 15.54 9.78 -3.47
CA ILE A 132 15.56 8.57 -4.28
C ILE A 132 16.29 8.92 -5.58
N THR A 133 17.51 8.41 -5.74
CA THR A 133 18.32 8.65 -6.94
C THR A 133 17.81 7.86 -8.13
N ALA A 134 17.73 8.49 -9.29
CA ALA A 134 17.52 7.77 -10.54
C ALA A 134 18.77 6.96 -10.86
N GLU A 135 18.65 5.66 -11.02
CA GLU A 135 19.77 4.85 -11.53
C GLU A 135 20.02 5.26 -12.99
N THR A 136 21.15 5.91 -13.25
CA THR A 136 21.69 6.11 -14.60
C THR A 136 22.05 4.75 -15.17
N LYS A 137 21.22 4.24 -16.08
CA LYS A 137 21.63 3.14 -16.96
C LYS A 137 22.30 3.69 -18.21
#